data_AF-A0A7X5VPK3-F1
#
_entry.id   AF-A0A7X5VPK3-F1
#
_cell.length_a   1.000
_cell.length_b   1.000
_cell.length_c   1.000
_cell.angle_alpha   90.00
_cell.angle_beta   90.00
_cell.angle_gamma   90.00
#
_symmetry.space_group_name_H-M   'P 1'
#
loop_
_entity.id
_entity.type
_entity.pdbx_description
1 polymer ?
#
loop_
_entity_poly.entity_id
_entity_poly.type
_entity_poly.pdbx_seq_one_letter_code
_entity_poly.pdbx_strand_id
1 'polypeptide(L)'
;MSERQDERNERAHALMMAALDDELSSAERAELHRLLAADEGLRAEWAKLKTVKEVTETMSFREPPEEIWETYWEAVYNRVERGLAWVFISLGLTVVFAWAGWRVVDSILTDTSIPWWIKISIFAAGLGGIILFISVIRERWFAKKRDAYKEVLR
;
A
#
# COMPACT_ATOMS: atom_id res chain seq x y z
N MET A 1 18.21 -38.82 -37.13
CA MET A 1 18.14 -39.65 -35.91
C MET A 1 18.01 -38.81 -34.64
N SER A 2 18.56 -37.58 -34.59
CA SER A 2 18.43 -36.66 -33.43
C SER A 2 16.99 -36.22 -33.14
N GLU A 3 16.23 -35.77 -34.14
CA GLU A 3 14.88 -35.18 -33.94
C GLU A 3 13.90 -36.10 -33.20
N ARG A 4 13.90 -37.42 -33.49
CA ARG A 4 13.01 -38.37 -32.79
C ARG A 4 13.36 -38.59 -31.33
N GLN A 5 14.62 -38.33 -30.96
CA GLN A 5 15.08 -38.47 -29.58
C GLN A 5 14.75 -37.21 -28.77
N ASP A 6 14.82 -36.05 -29.43
CA ASP A 6 14.44 -34.76 -28.85
C ASP A 6 12.92 -34.72 -28.57
N GLU A 7 12.07 -35.10 -29.52
CA GLU A 7 10.61 -35.21 -29.32
C GLU A 7 10.24 -36.17 -28.18
N ARG A 8 10.98 -37.27 -28.05
CA ARG A 8 10.74 -38.27 -27.00
C ARG A 8 11.09 -37.72 -25.62
N ASN A 9 12.16 -36.95 -25.51
CA ASN A 9 12.56 -36.33 -24.25
C ASN A 9 11.58 -35.22 -23.84
N GLU A 10 11.14 -34.40 -24.80
CA GLU A 10 10.12 -33.37 -24.56
C GLU A 10 8.79 -33.97 -24.07
N ARG A 11 8.36 -35.09 -24.68
CA ARG A 11 7.19 -35.85 -24.21
C ARG A 11 7.40 -36.42 -22.80
N ALA A 12 8.59 -36.94 -22.49
CA ALA A 12 8.90 -37.45 -21.15
C ALA A 12 8.82 -36.32 -20.10
N HIS A 13 9.36 -35.14 -20.41
CA HIS A 13 9.29 -33.97 -19.52
C HIS A 13 7.86 -33.50 -19.27
N ALA A 14 7.03 -33.41 -20.32
CA ALA A 14 5.62 -33.07 -20.17
C ALA A 14 4.88 -34.06 -19.25
N LEU A 15 5.14 -35.36 -19.42
CA LEU A 15 4.56 -36.40 -18.57
C LEU A 15 5.08 -36.36 -17.12
N MET A 16 6.35 -36.02 -16.91
CA MET A 16 6.90 -35.83 -15.56
C MET A 16 6.23 -34.67 -14.84
N MET A 17 6.01 -33.54 -15.51
CA MET A 17 5.33 -32.38 -14.90
C MET A 17 3.89 -32.72 -14.50
N ALA A 18 3.12 -33.31 -15.43
CA ALA A 18 1.76 -33.77 -15.12
C ALA A 18 1.73 -34.83 -14.00
N ALA A 19 2.78 -35.65 -13.87
CA ALA A 19 2.90 -36.63 -12.79
C ALA A 19 3.13 -35.98 -11.42
N LEU A 20 3.85 -34.85 -11.36
CA LEU A 20 4.05 -34.11 -10.11
C LEU A 20 2.74 -33.51 -9.61
N ASP A 21 1.83 -33.12 -10.50
CA ASP A 21 0.55 -32.51 -10.17
C ASP A 21 -0.60 -33.54 -10.03
N ASP A 22 -0.29 -34.84 -10.17
CA ASP A 22 -1.24 -35.97 -10.17
C ASP A 22 -2.31 -35.91 -11.27
N GLU A 23 -1.98 -35.29 -12.41
CA GLU A 23 -2.88 -35.10 -13.56
C GLU A 23 -2.78 -36.21 -14.63
N LEU A 24 -1.95 -37.23 -14.40
CA LEU A 24 -1.75 -38.32 -15.36
C LEU A 24 -2.93 -39.30 -15.42
N SER A 25 -3.40 -39.58 -16.64
CA SER A 25 -4.27 -40.72 -16.90
C SER A 25 -3.53 -42.07 -16.73
N SER A 26 -4.28 -43.17 -16.62
CA SER A 26 -3.71 -44.52 -16.49
C SER A 26 -2.85 -44.92 -17.70
N ALA A 27 -3.23 -44.50 -18.91
CA ALA A 27 -2.47 -44.76 -20.14
C ALA A 27 -1.15 -43.97 -20.18
N GLU A 28 -1.19 -42.69 -19.80
CA GLU A 28 -0.01 -41.82 -19.78
C GLU A 28 0.96 -42.20 -18.66
N ARG A 29 0.46 -42.69 -17.53
CA ARG A 29 1.29 -43.23 -16.45
C ARG A 29 2.05 -44.47 -16.90
N ALA A 30 1.42 -45.37 -17.67
CA ALA A 30 2.11 -46.51 -18.28
C ALA A 30 3.14 -46.07 -19.34
N GLU A 31 2.83 -45.03 -20.11
CA GLU A 31 3.75 -44.43 -21.09
C GLU A 31 5.00 -43.84 -20.40
N LEU A 32 4.82 -43.06 -19.34
CA LEU A 32 5.92 -42.49 -18.55
C LEU A 32 6.82 -43.59 -17.97
N HIS A 33 6.24 -44.65 -17.39
CA HIS A 33 7.00 -45.79 -16.88
C HIS A 33 7.86 -46.45 -17.97
N ARG A 34 7.32 -46.62 -19.18
CA ARG A 34 8.06 -47.16 -20.32
C ARG A 34 9.23 -46.27 -20.71
N LEU A 35 9.05 -44.95 -20.74
CA LEU A 35 10.10 -43.98 -21.09
C LEU A 35 11.21 -43.95 -20.03
N LEU A 36 10.85 -43.98 -18.74
CA LEU A 36 11.81 -44.05 -17.62
C LEU A 36 12.58 -45.38 -17.55
N ALA A 37 11.98 -46.47 -18.03
CA ALA A 37 12.65 -47.77 -18.13
C ALA A 37 13.67 -47.78 -19.28
N ALA A 38 13.40 -47.06 -20.36
CA ALA A 38 14.24 -47.03 -21.56
C ALA A 38 15.49 -46.14 -21.43
N ASP A 39 15.51 -45.18 -20.51
CA ASP A 39 16.58 -44.18 -20.38
C ASP A 39 16.96 -43.94 -18.91
N GLU A 40 18.25 -44.06 -18.59
CA GLU A 40 18.77 -43.87 -17.24
C GLU A 40 18.88 -42.38 -16.84
N GLY A 41 19.09 -41.48 -17.80
CA GLY A 41 19.15 -40.04 -17.58
C GLY A 41 17.79 -39.47 -17.16
N LEU A 42 16.72 -39.85 -17.87
CA LEU A 42 15.35 -39.47 -17.52
C LEU A 42 14.94 -40.00 -16.13
N ARG A 43 15.44 -41.19 -15.75
CA ARG A 43 15.19 -41.75 -14.42
C ARG A 43 15.87 -40.96 -13.31
N ALA A 44 17.10 -40.53 -13.53
CA ALA A 44 17.83 -39.69 -12.59
C ALA A 44 17.19 -38.30 -12.45
N GLU A 45 16.70 -37.72 -13.54
CA GLU A 45 15.97 -36.45 -13.55
C GLU A 45 14.64 -36.57 -12.78
N TRP A 46 13.86 -37.61 -13.04
CA TRP A 46 12.62 -37.88 -12.32
C TRP A 46 12.81 -38.03 -10.81
N ALA A 47 13.91 -38.67 -10.38
CA ALA A 47 14.25 -38.78 -8.97
C ALA A 47 14.48 -37.40 -8.32
N LYS A 48 15.22 -36.51 -8.99
CA LYS A 48 15.47 -35.13 -8.50
C LYS A 48 14.19 -34.33 -8.37
N LEU A 49 13.31 -34.39 -9.38
CA LEU A 49 12.03 -33.67 -9.37
C LEU A 49 11.14 -34.12 -8.20
N LYS A 50 11.07 -35.43 -7.93
CA LYS A 50 10.33 -35.94 -6.76
C LYS A 50 10.91 -35.46 -5.44
N THR A 51 12.24 -35.44 -5.29
CA THR A 51 12.88 -34.89 -4.08
C THR A 51 12.54 -33.41 -3.88
N VAL A 52 12.54 -32.60 -4.94
CA VAL A 52 12.16 -31.18 -4.82
C VAL A 52 10.71 -31.04 -4.38
N LYS A 53 9.78 -31.79 -5.01
CA LYS A 53 8.37 -31.80 -4.63
C LYS A 53 8.19 -32.14 -3.15
N GLU A 54 8.79 -33.23 -2.69
CA GLU A 54 8.71 -33.68 -1.29
C GLU A 54 9.24 -32.61 -0.32
N VAL A 55 10.40 -32.00 -0.61
CA VAL A 55 10.95 -30.94 0.24
C VAL A 55 10.00 -29.74 0.29
N THR A 56 9.48 -29.29 -0.86
CA THR A 56 8.54 -28.15 -0.90
C THR A 56 7.20 -28.45 -0.23
N GLU A 57 6.74 -29.69 -0.29
CA GLU A 57 5.49 -30.13 0.37
C GLU A 57 5.65 -30.15 1.90
N THR A 58 6.85 -30.47 2.40
CA THR A 58 7.15 -30.40 3.84
C THR A 58 7.36 -28.97 4.37
N MET A 59 7.47 -27.96 3.50
CA MET A 59 7.52 -26.56 3.92
C MET A 59 6.11 -26.10 4.30
N SER A 60 5.75 -26.24 5.58
CA SER A 60 4.50 -25.68 6.08
C SER A 60 4.58 -24.16 6.16
N PHE A 61 3.53 -23.50 5.66
CA PHE A 61 3.34 -22.08 5.87
C PHE A 61 3.14 -21.84 7.37
N ARG A 62 4.05 -21.11 8.02
CA ARG A 62 3.84 -20.67 9.41
C ARG A 62 2.80 -19.56 9.40
N GLU A 63 1.61 -19.89 9.85
CA GLU A 63 0.56 -18.90 10.08
C GLU A 63 1.06 -17.88 11.12
N PRO A 64 1.00 -16.57 10.82
CA PRO A 64 1.41 -15.56 11.78
C PRO A 64 0.51 -15.61 13.02
N PRO A 65 1.06 -15.43 14.24
CA PRO A 65 0.27 -15.46 15.46
C PRO A 65 -0.79 -14.35 15.48
N GLU A 66 -1.97 -14.64 16.03
CA GLU A 66 -3.15 -13.75 16.05
C GLU A 66 -2.86 -12.35 16.62
N GLU A 67 -1.94 -12.22 17.59
CA GLU A 67 -1.51 -10.93 18.15
C GLU A 67 -0.96 -9.94 17.11
N ILE A 68 -0.26 -10.45 16.08
CA ILE A 68 0.27 -9.62 14.99
C ILE A 68 -0.89 -9.08 14.14
N TRP A 69 -1.94 -9.86 13.97
CA TRP A 69 -3.12 -9.51 13.19
C TRP A 69 -3.93 -8.41 13.86
N GLU A 70 -4.18 -8.52 15.16
CA GLU A 70 -4.90 -7.50 15.94
C GLU A 70 -4.16 -6.16 15.93
N THR A 71 -2.85 -6.18 16.18
CA THR A 71 -2.02 -4.97 16.20
C THR A 71 -2.01 -4.25 14.83
N TYR A 72 -2.02 -5.02 13.74
CA TYR A 72 -2.05 -4.46 12.38
C TYR A 72 -3.39 -3.75 12.11
N TRP A 73 -4.50 -4.38 12.48
CA TRP A 73 -5.83 -3.80 12.28
C TRP A 73 -6.05 -2.52 13.09
N GLU A 74 -5.63 -2.49 14.36
CA GLU A 74 -5.74 -1.28 15.18
C GLU A 74 -4.92 -0.12 14.60
N ALA A 75 -3.70 -0.38 14.15
CA ALA A 75 -2.83 0.66 13.61
C ALA A 75 -3.35 1.22 12.27
N VAL A 76 -3.90 0.36 11.42
CA VAL A 76 -4.44 0.74 10.10
C VAL A 76 -5.78 1.44 10.25
N TYR A 77 -6.72 0.87 11.01
CA TYR A 77 -8.07 1.43 11.17
C TYR A 77 -8.02 2.82 11.79
N ASN A 78 -7.26 2.98 12.87
CA ASN A 78 -7.12 4.27 13.54
C ASN A 78 -6.43 5.33 12.66
N ARG A 79 -5.51 4.93 11.76
CA ARG A 79 -4.82 5.87 10.86
C ARG A 79 -5.73 6.31 9.72
N VAL A 80 -6.49 5.38 9.14
CA VAL A 80 -7.41 5.65 8.04
C VAL A 80 -8.57 6.51 8.53
N GLU A 81 -9.19 6.15 9.67
CA GLU A 81 -10.31 6.91 10.25
C GLU A 81 -9.89 8.36 10.54
N ARG A 82 -8.75 8.56 11.22
CA ARG A 82 -8.23 9.90 11.50
C ARG A 82 -7.88 10.67 10.23
N GLY A 83 -7.27 10.00 9.25
CA GLY A 83 -6.95 10.62 7.95
C GLY A 83 -8.21 11.13 7.24
N LEU A 84 -9.24 10.28 7.15
CA LEU A 84 -10.51 10.63 6.53
C LEU A 84 -11.23 11.73 7.30
N ALA A 85 -11.28 11.64 8.63
CA ALA A 85 -11.87 12.67 9.48
C ALA A 85 -11.23 14.04 9.23
N TRP A 86 -9.90 14.12 9.16
CA TRP A 86 -9.20 15.36 8.85
C TRP A 86 -9.50 15.89 7.44
N VAL A 87 -9.63 15.01 6.45
CA VAL A 87 -9.99 15.42 5.08
C VAL A 87 -11.40 16.00 5.06
N PHE A 88 -12.39 15.32 5.64
CA PHE A 88 -13.77 15.79 5.68
C PHE A 88 -13.92 17.10 6.48
N ILE A 89 -13.27 17.19 7.64
CA ILE A 89 -13.24 18.42 8.45
C ILE A 89 -12.63 19.55 7.64
N SER A 90 -11.46 19.35 7.05
CA SER A 90 -10.77 20.41 6.29
C SER A 90 -11.59 20.88 5.10
N LEU A 91 -12.23 19.97 4.38
CA LEU A 91 -13.08 20.29 3.25
C LEU A 91 -14.32 21.09 3.68
N GLY A 92 -15.03 20.62 4.71
CA GLY A 92 -16.19 21.32 5.25
C GLY A 92 -15.84 22.71 5.78
N LEU A 93 -14.76 22.81 6.54
CA LEU A 93 -14.26 24.06 7.10
C LEU A 93 -13.89 25.06 5.99
N THR A 94 -13.27 24.57 4.90
CA THR A 94 -12.92 25.41 3.73
C THR A 94 -14.15 26.01 3.08
N VAL A 95 -15.19 25.20 2.83
CA VAL A 95 -16.45 25.68 2.23
C VAL A 95 -17.15 26.69 3.14
N VAL A 96 -17.23 26.38 4.44
CA VAL A 96 -17.85 27.29 5.43
C VAL A 96 -17.10 28.61 5.50
N PHE A 97 -15.76 28.59 5.59
CA PHE A 97 -14.97 29.81 5.63
C PHE A 97 -15.04 30.62 4.33
N ALA A 98 -15.05 29.97 3.18
CA ALA A 98 -15.22 30.64 1.90
C ALA A 98 -16.56 31.37 1.83
N TRP A 99 -17.65 30.69 2.19
CA TRP A 99 -18.98 31.28 2.21
C TRP A 99 -19.12 32.40 3.24
N ALA A 100 -18.64 32.18 4.47
CA ALA A 100 -18.70 33.17 5.54
C ALA A 100 -17.84 34.41 5.20
N GLY A 101 -16.64 34.20 4.69
CA GLY A 101 -15.76 35.28 4.22
C GLY A 101 -16.40 36.10 3.11
N TRP A 102 -16.99 35.43 2.11
CA TRP A 102 -17.74 36.11 1.05
C TRP A 102 -18.89 36.96 1.61
N ARG A 103 -19.70 36.40 2.52
CA ARG A 103 -20.82 37.12 3.14
C ARG A 103 -20.38 38.34 3.93
N VAL A 104 -19.28 38.24 4.68
CA VAL A 104 -18.71 39.37 5.42
C VAL A 104 -18.28 40.47 4.45
N VAL A 105 -17.52 40.11 3.41
CA VAL A 105 -17.06 41.07 2.40
C VAL A 105 -18.23 41.74 1.69
N ASP A 106 -19.21 40.96 1.23
CA ASP A 106 -20.41 41.46 0.56
C ASP A 106 -21.20 42.43 1.45
N SER A 107 -21.41 42.07 2.73
CA SER A 107 -22.11 42.95 3.68
C SER A 107 -21.40 44.29 3.90
N ILE A 108 -20.06 44.29 3.97
CA ILE A 108 -19.29 45.52 4.18
C ILE A 108 -19.25 46.37 2.90
N LEU A 109 -19.14 45.74 1.73
CA LEU A 109 -19.06 46.47 0.46
C LEU A 109 -20.40 47.09 0.07
N THR A 110 -21.49 46.34 0.21
CA THR A 110 -22.84 46.75 -0.21
C THR A 110 -23.50 47.71 0.77
N ASP A 111 -23.09 47.72 2.04
CA ASP A 111 -23.60 48.66 3.02
C ASP A 111 -23.13 50.10 2.71
N THR A 112 -24.10 50.96 2.39
CA THR A 112 -23.89 52.37 2.04
C THR A 112 -23.77 53.26 3.28
N SER A 113 -24.12 52.75 4.47
CA SER A 113 -24.01 53.47 5.74
C SER A 113 -22.56 53.51 6.27
N ILE A 114 -21.71 52.58 5.83
CA ILE A 114 -20.32 52.49 6.27
C ILE A 114 -19.45 53.43 5.43
N PRO A 115 -18.76 54.41 6.06
CA PRO A 115 -17.81 55.26 5.35
C PRO A 115 -16.65 54.48 4.72
N TRP A 116 -16.18 54.92 3.55
CA TRP A 116 -15.13 54.22 2.79
C TRP A 116 -13.82 54.01 3.56
N TRP A 117 -13.44 54.96 4.42
CA TRP A 117 -12.22 54.86 5.25
C TRP A 117 -12.33 53.82 6.37
N ILE A 118 -13.53 53.55 6.88
CA ILE A 118 -13.79 52.44 7.81
C ILE A 118 -13.63 51.10 7.07
N LYS A 119 -14.14 50.98 5.84
CA LYS A 119 -13.97 49.77 5.02
C LYS A 119 -12.49 49.44 4.83
N ILE A 120 -11.69 50.44 4.45
CA ILE A 120 -10.23 50.27 4.31
C ILE A 120 -9.59 49.85 5.63
N SER A 121 -9.96 50.46 6.75
CA SER A 121 -9.44 50.11 8.07
C SER A 121 -9.74 48.66 8.45
N ILE A 122 -10.95 48.17 8.15
CA ILE A 122 -11.33 46.77 8.42
C ILE A 122 -10.49 45.80 7.58
N PHE A 123 -10.33 46.06 6.28
CA PHE A 123 -9.50 45.22 5.42
C PHE A 123 -8.01 45.27 5.82
N ALA A 124 -7.50 46.44 6.19
CA ALA A 124 -6.12 46.60 6.67
C ALA A 124 -5.90 45.81 7.97
N ALA A 125 -6.84 45.87 8.92
CA ALA A 125 -6.79 45.09 10.15
C ALA A 125 -6.86 43.57 9.89
N GLY A 126 -7.75 43.13 9.00
CA GLY A 126 -7.87 41.73 8.61
C GLY A 126 -6.58 41.20 7.95
N LEU A 127 -6.03 41.95 7.00
CA LEU A 127 -4.78 41.59 6.32
C LEU A 127 -3.60 41.57 7.30
N GLY A 128 -3.48 42.58 8.17
CA GLY A 128 -2.46 42.62 9.21
C GLY A 128 -2.55 41.43 10.17
N GLY A 129 -3.77 41.06 10.57
CA GLY A 129 -4.02 39.87 11.40
C GLY A 129 -3.58 38.57 10.73
N ILE A 130 -3.89 38.39 9.43
CA ILE A 130 -3.45 37.23 8.66
C ILE A 130 -1.92 37.16 8.57
N ILE A 131 -1.26 38.29 8.30
CA ILE A 131 0.21 38.37 8.24
C ILE A 131 0.83 37.97 9.59
N LEU A 132 0.32 38.52 10.69
CA LEU A 132 0.78 38.18 12.04
C LEU A 132 0.55 36.70 12.35
N PHE A 133 -0.62 36.16 12.03
CA PHE A 133 -0.95 34.76 12.24
C PHE A 133 -0.01 33.82 11.48
N ILE A 134 0.24 34.09 10.20
CA ILE A 134 1.19 33.32 9.38
C ILE A 134 2.61 33.44 9.96
N SER A 135 3.00 34.64 10.42
CA SER A 135 4.32 34.84 11.05
C SER A 135 4.49 33.97 12.28
N VAL A 136 3.51 33.94 13.18
CA VAL A 136 3.53 33.12 14.41
C VAL A 136 3.52 31.62 14.09
N ILE A 137 2.69 31.17 13.14
CA ILE A 137 2.69 29.76 12.72
C ILE A 137 4.06 29.38 12.17
N ARG A 138 4.63 30.20 11.28
CA ARG A 138 5.94 29.98 10.69
C ARG A 138 7.00 29.88 11.78
N GLU A 139 7.06 30.87 12.67
CA GLU A 139 7.99 30.90 13.78
C GLU A 139 7.88 29.65 14.66
N ARG A 140 6.65 29.26 15.05
CA ARG A 140 6.42 28.08 15.89
C ARG A 140 6.75 26.76 15.18
N TRP A 141 6.53 26.66 13.87
CA TRP A 141 6.92 25.48 13.08
C TRP A 141 8.43 25.35 12.95
N PHE A 142 9.14 26.46 12.68
CA PHE A 142 10.60 26.47 12.58
C PHE A 142 11.27 26.25 13.95
N ALA A 143 10.72 26.82 15.03
CA ALA A 143 11.18 26.60 16.39
C ALA A 143 11.04 25.12 16.80
N LYS A 144 9.90 24.49 16.51
CA LYS A 144 9.67 23.05 16.80
C LYS A 144 10.63 22.12 16.06
N LYS A 145 11.15 22.52 14.89
CA LYS A 145 12.16 21.75 14.13
C LYS A 145 13.60 21.96 14.61
N ARG A 146 13.89 23.05 15.33
CA ARG A 146 15.24 23.42 15.80
C ARG A 146 15.44 23.26 17.31
N ASP A 147 14.50 22.63 18.00
CA ASP A 147 14.59 22.43 19.45
C ASP A 147 15.53 21.26 19.78
N ALA A 148 16.80 21.59 19.98
CA ALA A 148 17.88 20.66 20.30
C ALA A 148 17.81 20.08 21.74
N TYR A 149 16.78 20.43 22.53
CA TYR A 149 16.62 20.00 23.93
C TYR A 149 15.54 18.95 24.16
N LYS A 150 15.17 18.18 23.12
CA LYS A 150 14.25 17.04 23.29
C LYS A 150 14.85 15.77 23.89
N GLU A 151 16.17 15.73 24.12
CA GLU A 151 16.87 14.53 24.62
C GLU A 151 17.31 14.60 26.09
N VAL A 152 16.94 15.62 26.86
CA VAL A 152 17.21 15.60 28.31
C VAL A 152 16.03 14.92 29.02
N LEU A 153 16.03 13.58 28.94
CA LEU A 153 15.29 12.71 29.86
C LEU A 153 15.84 12.95 31.29
N ARG A 154 14.93 13.09 32.26
CA ARG A 154 15.24 13.12 33.69
C ARG A 154 14.75 11.85 34.34
#